data_AF-A0A1L7CSV1-F1
#
_entry.id   AF-A0A1L7CSV1-F1
#
_cell.length_a   1.000
_cell.length_b   1.000
_cell.length_c   1.000
_cell.angle_alpha   90.00
_cell.angle_beta   90.00
_cell.angle_gamma   90.00
#
_symmetry.space_group_name_H-M   'P 1'
#
loop_
_entity.id
_entity.type
_entity.pdbx_description
1 polymer ?
#
loop_
_entity_poly.entity_id
_entity_poly.type
_entity_poly.pdbx_seq_one_letter_code
_entity_poly.pdbx_strand_id
1 'polypeptide(L)'
;MSQEQNAQDDIWGTGPFDNSEAKELLEDIASGVFDPVHLLPDRSQRHLNADEGQVIVALAALAAADDADLPEGIEPAAVSGLREPAHRERLRQSLEAVLADASVSGLYERWQLSDGQLLEWKAQSWVDLS
;
A
#
# COMPACT_ATOMS: atom_id res chain seq x y z
N MET A 1 -17.17 -26.01 25.59
CA MET A 1 -16.22 -26.17 24.47
C MET A 1 -16.04 -24.81 23.85
N SER A 2 -14.80 -24.34 23.93
CA SER A 2 -14.32 -22.99 23.70
C SER A 2 -14.60 -22.50 22.27
N GLN A 3 -15.16 -21.30 22.15
CA GLN A 3 -14.94 -20.45 20.99
C GLN A 3 -14.19 -19.22 21.50
N GLU A 4 -12.93 -19.47 21.81
CA GLU A 4 -11.87 -18.47 21.87
C GLU A 4 -11.11 -18.65 20.56
N GLN A 5 -10.68 -17.54 19.93
CA GLN A 5 -10.05 -17.42 18.61
C GLN A 5 -11.00 -16.97 17.47
N ASN A 6 -11.23 -15.67 17.40
CA ASN A 6 -10.53 -14.92 16.36
C ASN A 6 -10.40 -13.49 16.83
N ALA A 7 -9.21 -13.17 17.35
CA ALA A 7 -8.86 -11.84 17.76
C ALA A 7 -9.06 -10.92 16.56
N GLN A 8 -9.70 -9.79 16.85
CA GLN A 8 -9.78 -8.61 16.01
C GLN A 8 -8.36 -8.04 15.91
N ASP A 9 -7.51 -8.71 15.14
CA ASP A 9 -6.11 -8.36 14.88
C ASP A 9 -5.97 -8.19 13.36
N ASP A 10 -6.77 -7.28 12.83
CA ASP A 10 -6.78 -6.97 11.42
C ASP A 10 -7.16 -5.51 11.25
N ILE A 11 -6.26 -4.65 11.69
CA ILE A 11 -6.14 -3.35 11.04
C ILE A 11 -5.01 -3.43 10.00
N TRP A 12 -4.18 -4.48 10.05
CA TRP A 12 -3.08 -4.74 9.11
C TRP A 12 -2.96 -6.24 8.75
N GLY A 13 -4.00 -7.06 8.93
CA GLY A 13 -4.00 -8.48 8.55
C GLY A 13 -4.04 -8.58 7.02
N THR A 14 -2.82 -8.69 6.49
CA THR A 14 -2.49 -8.56 5.10
C THR A 14 -3.23 -9.59 4.26
N GLY A 15 -4.36 -9.19 3.66
CA GLY A 15 -4.98 -9.86 2.52
C GLY A 15 -4.01 -9.81 1.32
N PRO A 16 -4.27 -9.09 0.23
CA PRO A 16 -3.40 -9.00 -0.95
C PRO A 16 -1.98 -8.39 -0.69
N PHE A 17 -1.64 -8.12 0.57
CA PHE A 17 -0.42 -7.49 1.07
C PHE A 17 0.55 -8.47 1.73
N ASP A 18 0.23 -9.77 1.79
CA ASP A 18 1.17 -10.81 2.25
C ASP A 18 2.17 -11.10 1.12
N ASN A 19 2.95 -10.08 0.76
CA ASN A 19 3.96 -10.15 -0.27
C ASN A 19 5.26 -9.59 0.31
N SER A 20 6.33 -10.37 0.16
CA SER A 20 7.65 -10.09 0.71
C SER A 20 8.14 -8.66 0.40
N GLU A 21 7.86 -8.13 -0.79
CA GLU A 21 8.32 -6.79 -1.21
C GLU A 21 7.73 -5.65 -0.37
N ALA A 22 6.41 -5.67 -0.12
CA ALA A 22 5.78 -4.63 0.71
C ALA A 22 6.25 -4.71 2.17
N LYS A 23 6.52 -5.93 2.65
CA LYS A 23 7.04 -6.16 4.00
C LYS A 23 8.49 -5.68 4.14
N GLU A 24 9.36 -6.07 3.21
CA GLU A 24 10.76 -5.62 3.15
C GLU A 24 10.83 -4.10 3.10
N LEU A 25 9.94 -3.48 2.33
CA LEU A 25 9.81 -2.03 2.30
C LEU A 25 9.46 -1.42 3.68
N LEU A 26 8.46 -1.97 4.36
CA LEU A 26 8.08 -1.47 5.69
C LEU A 26 9.23 -1.62 6.68
N GLU A 27 9.99 -2.72 6.59
CA GLU A 27 11.19 -2.94 7.40
C GLU A 27 12.30 -1.91 7.09
N ASP A 28 12.51 -1.56 5.82
CA ASP A 28 13.47 -0.53 5.40
C ASP A 28 13.07 0.89 5.87
N ILE A 29 11.78 1.22 5.81
CA ILE A 29 11.23 2.50 6.32
C ILE A 29 11.38 2.53 7.85
N ALA A 30 11.01 1.45 8.54
CA ALA A 30 11.12 1.34 10.00
C ALA A 30 12.58 1.41 10.47
N SER A 31 13.51 0.85 9.71
CA SER A 31 14.94 0.93 10.00
C SER A 31 15.53 2.32 9.70
N GLY A 32 14.77 3.25 9.11
CA GLY A 32 15.23 4.58 8.72
C GLY A 32 16.31 4.56 7.63
N VAL A 33 16.41 3.46 6.88
CA VAL A 33 17.42 3.27 5.83
C VAL A 33 17.05 4.02 4.56
N PHE A 34 15.75 4.25 4.35
CA PHE A 34 15.22 4.86 3.14
C PHE A 34 14.08 5.85 3.42
N ASP A 35 14.02 6.91 2.61
CA ASP A 35 12.92 7.86 2.65
C ASP A 35 11.82 7.42 1.67
N PRO A 36 10.57 7.21 2.15
CA PRO A 36 9.51 6.64 1.34
C PRO A 36 9.08 7.52 0.16
N VAL A 37 9.39 8.82 0.15
CA VAL A 37 9.10 9.72 -0.97
C VAL A 37 9.92 9.35 -2.22
N HIS A 38 11.10 8.76 -2.04
CA HIS A 38 11.95 8.33 -3.15
C HIS A 38 11.41 7.12 -3.90
N LEU A 39 10.44 6.41 -3.33
CA LEU A 39 9.78 5.25 -3.95
C LEU A 39 8.55 5.62 -4.78
N LEU A 40 8.19 6.91 -4.80
CA LEU A 40 7.06 7.36 -5.60
C LEU A 40 7.36 7.14 -7.08
N PRO A 41 6.50 6.41 -7.81
CA PRO A 41 6.73 6.07 -9.21
C PRO A 41 6.77 7.32 -10.08
N ASP A 42 7.62 7.35 -11.10
CA ASP A 42 7.74 8.50 -12.00
C ASP A 42 6.42 8.75 -12.74
N ARG A 43 6.03 10.02 -12.90
CA ARG A 43 4.78 10.38 -13.59
C ARG A 43 4.75 9.93 -15.05
N SER A 44 5.92 9.63 -15.63
CA SER A 44 6.07 9.19 -17.01
C SER A 44 5.88 7.68 -17.19
N GLN A 45 5.81 6.93 -16.10
CA GLN A 45 5.73 5.47 -16.12
C GLN A 45 4.33 5.03 -16.53
N ARG A 46 4.24 4.36 -17.69
CA ARG A 46 2.96 3.99 -18.32
C ARG A 46 2.39 2.67 -17.82
N HIS A 47 3.23 1.85 -17.19
CA HIS A 47 2.86 0.54 -16.68
C HIS A 47 3.58 0.30 -15.35
N LEU A 48 2.82 -0.09 -14.34
CA LEU A 48 3.30 -0.46 -13.03
C LEU A 48 3.37 -1.96 -12.93
N ASN A 49 4.53 -2.50 -12.57
CA ASN A 49 4.66 -3.92 -12.29
C ASN A 49 3.90 -4.27 -11.01
N ALA A 50 3.68 -5.57 -10.79
CA ALA A 50 2.91 -6.01 -9.63
C ALA A 50 3.52 -5.61 -8.29
N ASP A 51 4.85 -5.53 -8.22
CA ASP A 51 5.56 -5.21 -6.99
C ASP A 51 5.55 -3.69 -6.75
N GLU A 52 5.70 -2.88 -7.80
CA GLU A 52 5.50 -1.42 -7.73
C GLU A 52 4.07 -1.07 -7.30
N GLY A 53 3.07 -1.82 -7.79
CA GLY A 53 1.69 -1.66 -7.36
C GLY A 53 1.51 -1.90 -5.85
N GLN A 54 2.20 -2.90 -5.30
CA GLN A 54 2.11 -3.20 -3.86
C GLN A 54 2.75 -2.09 -3.03
N VAL A 55 3.91 -1.60 -3.46
CA VAL A 55 4.59 -0.46 -2.86
C VAL A 55 3.68 0.77 -2.84
N ILE A 56 3.03 1.08 -3.96
CA ILE A 56 2.12 2.25 -4.05
C ILE A 56 0.95 2.13 -3.07
N VAL A 57 0.33 0.95 -2.94
CA VAL A 57 -0.76 0.77 -1.99
C VAL A 57 -0.26 0.90 -0.55
N ALA A 58 0.90 0.32 -0.22
CA ALA A 58 1.50 0.44 1.11
C ALA A 58 1.83 1.92 1.45
N LEU A 59 2.44 2.66 0.52
CA LEU A 59 2.73 4.08 0.71
C LEU A 59 1.46 4.92 0.83
N ALA A 60 0.41 4.59 0.08
CA ALA A 60 -0.88 5.26 0.17
C ALA A 60 -1.54 5.01 1.54
N ALA A 61 -1.48 3.77 2.05
CA ALA A 61 -1.97 3.44 3.38
C ALA A 61 -1.20 4.20 4.48
N LEU A 62 0.13 4.25 4.39
CA LEU A 62 0.97 5.04 5.31
C LEU A 62 0.67 6.55 5.26
N ALA A 63 0.40 7.09 4.07
CA ALA A 63 0.07 8.49 3.88
C ALA A 63 -1.34 8.86 4.39
N ALA A 64 -2.26 7.89 4.40
CA ALA A 64 -3.62 8.04 4.91
C ALA A 64 -3.73 7.75 6.41
N ALA A 65 -2.85 6.91 6.96
CA ALA A 65 -2.83 6.54 8.37
C ALA A 65 -2.45 7.72 9.28
N ASP A 66 -3.17 7.84 10.40
CA ASP A 66 -2.82 8.71 11.52
C ASP A 66 -1.59 8.18 12.27
N ASP A 67 -0.94 9.04 13.04
CA ASP A 67 0.28 8.68 13.81
C ASP A 67 0.06 7.54 14.79
N ALA A 68 -1.17 7.36 15.27
CA ALA A 68 -1.55 6.28 16.20
C ALA A 68 -1.80 4.95 15.49
N ASP A 69 -2.04 4.98 14.17
CA ASP A 69 -2.36 3.81 13.34
C ASP A 69 -1.18 3.36 12.49
N LEU A 70 -0.01 4.00 12.64
CA LEU A 70 1.23 3.59 12.00
C LEU A 70 1.70 2.22 12.52
N PRO A 71 2.33 1.42 11.65
CA PRO A 71 2.81 0.11 12.04
C PRO A 71 3.99 0.24 13.00
N GLU A 72 4.17 -0.79 13.83
CA GLU A 72 5.23 -0.81 14.84
C GLU A 72 6.60 -0.61 14.20
N GLY A 73 7.36 0.36 14.72
CA GLY A 73 8.69 0.70 14.22
C GLY A 73 8.73 1.81 13.16
N ILE A 74 7.59 2.22 12.59
CA ILE A 74 7.55 3.39 11.68
C ILE A 74 7.27 4.66 12.48
N GLU A 75 8.23 5.58 12.46
CA GLU A 75 8.04 6.90 13.09
C GLU A 75 7.19 7.82 12.21
N PRO A 76 6.31 8.67 12.80
CA PRO A 76 5.56 9.70 12.08
C PRO A 76 6.42 10.62 11.20
N ALA A 77 7.65 10.89 11.64
CA ALA A 77 8.61 11.70 10.89
C ALA A 77 8.99 11.05 9.55
N ALA A 78 9.10 9.71 9.51
CA ALA A 78 9.46 8.97 8.30
C ALA A 78 8.37 9.05 7.21
N VAL A 79 7.10 9.10 7.60
CA VAL A 79 5.97 9.21 6.67
C VAL A 79 5.51 10.65 6.41
N SER A 80 6.07 11.63 7.12
CA SER A 80 5.66 13.03 7.04
C SER A 80 5.79 13.61 5.62
N GLY A 81 6.84 13.21 4.88
CA GLY A 81 7.03 13.58 3.47
C GLY A 81 5.94 13.03 2.55
N LEU A 82 5.42 11.82 2.82
CA LEU A 82 4.32 11.24 2.05
C LEU A 82 3.02 12.04 2.19
N ARG A 83 2.82 12.67 3.36
CA ARG A 83 1.63 13.47 3.68
C ARG A 83 1.65 14.86 3.05
N GLU A 84 2.77 15.28 2.45
CA GLU A 84 2.81 16.53 1.71
C GLU A 84 1.82 16.51 0.53
N PRO A 85 1.14 17.63 0.23
CA PRO A 85 0.09 17.67 -0.78
C PRO A 85 0.57 17.24 -2.18
N ALA A 86 1.81 17.56 -2.53
CA ALA A 86 2.38 17.15 -3.82
C ALA A 86 2.63 15.62 -3.90
N HIS A 87 2.97 14.99 -2.78
CA HIS A 87 3.24 13.57 -2.66
C HIS A 87 1.94 12.76 -2.50
N ARG A 88 0.97 13.25 -1.71
CA ARG A 88 -0.39 12.70 -1.63
C ARG A 88 -1.07 12.68 -2.99
N GLU A 89 -1.05 13.78 -3.75
CA GLU A 89 -1.69 13.81 -5.07
C GLU A 89 -1.00 12.85 -6.06
N ARG A 90 0.32 12.69 -5.95
CA ARG A 90 1.06 11.70 -6.76
C ARG A 90 0.66 10.27 -6.37
N LEU A 91 0.62 9.97 -5.07
CA LEU A 91 0.15 8.67 -4.55
C LEU A 91 -1.28 8.37 -4.98
N ARG A 92 -2.17 9.38 -4.95
CA ARG A 92 -3.55 9.25 -5.40
C ARG A 92 -3.61 8.82 -6.87
N GLN A 93 -2.91 9.53 -7.74
CA GLN A 93 -2.86 9.20 -9.18
C GLN A 93 -2.25 7.82 -9.43
N SER A 94 -1.19 7.46 -8.69
CA SER A 94 -0.55 6.15 -8.79
C SER A 94 -1.47 5.04 -8.30
N LEU A 95 -2.18 5.24 -7.18
CA LEU A 95 -3.14 4.29 -6.65
C LEU A 95 -4.32 4.10 -7.61
N GLU A 96 -4.83 5.18 -8.19
CA GLU A 96 -5.86 5.11 -9.23
C GLU A 96 -5.39 4.26 -10.43
N ALA A 97 -4.13 4.42 -10.86
CA ALA A 97 -3.54 3.61 -11.93
C ALA A 97 -3.41 2.13 -11.53
N VAL A 98 -2.96 1.84 -10.29
CA VAL A 98 -2.88 0.46 -9.77
C VAL A 98 -4.25 -0.22 -9.78
N LEU A 99 -5.31 0.51 -9.42
CA LEU A 99 -6.66 0.00 -9.29
C LEU A 99 -7.48 0.04 -10.59
N ALA A 100 -6.96 0.65 -11.67
CA ALA A 100 -7.66 0.84 -12.93
C ALA A 100 -7.93 -0.47 -13.66
N ASP A 101 -6.90 -1.06 -14.27
CA ASP A 101 -6.98 -2.31 -15.02
C ASP A 101 -5.60 -2.92 -15.31
N ALA A 102 -5.60 -4.17 -15.82
CA ALA A 102 -4.41 -4.95 -16.13
C ALA A 102 -3.49 -4.33 -17.21
N SER A 103 -3.97 -3.38 -18.02
CA SER A 103 -3.15 -2.73 -19.05
C SER A 103 -2.14 -1.73 -18.48
N VAL A 104 -2.34 -1.29 -17.23
CA VAL A 104 -1.50 -0.30 -16.54
C VAL A 104 -0.94 -0.80 -15.22
N SER A 105 -1.45 -1.93 -14.71
CA SER A 105 -1.09 -2.49 -13.40
C SER A 105 -0.96 -4.01 -13.45
N GLY A 106 0.27 -4.49 -13.31
CA GLY A 106 0.55 -5.91 -13.12
C GLY A 106 -0.01 -6.47 -11.81
N LEU A 107 -0.23 -5.61 -10.81
CA LEU A 107 -0.88 -6.01 -9.55
C LEU A 107 -2.35 -6.33 -9.80
N TYR A 108 -3.02 -5.48 -10.58
CA TYR A 108 -4.40 -5.73 -11.01
C TYR A 108 -4.51 -7.03 -11.81
N GLU A 109 -3.58 -7.27 -12.75
CA GLU A 109 -3.54 -8.53 -13.51
C GLU A 109 -3.42 -9.74 -12.58
N ARG A 110 -2.50 -9.69 -11.61
CA ARG A 110 -2.31 -10.74 -10.60
C ARG A 110 -3.58 -10.97 -9.78
N TRP A 111 -4.29 -9.90 -9.41
CA TRP A 111 -5.58 -9.99 -8.72
C TRP A 111 -6.70 -10.57 -9.57
N GLN A 112 -6.75 -10.21 -10.84
CA GLN A 112 -7.72 -10.74 -11.79
C GLN A 112 -7.56 -12.26 -12.01
N LEU A 113 -6.33 -12.76 -11.93
CA LEU A 113 -6.02 -14.19 -12.00
C LEU A 113 -6.38 -14.96 -10.72
N SER A 114 -6.68 -14.25 -9.63
CA SER A 114 -7.06 -14.87 -8.36
C SER A 114 -8.58 -15.03 -8.27
N ASP A 115 -9.02 -16.23 -7.89
CA ASP A 115 -10.41 -16.71 -7.97
C ASP A 115 -11.39 -15.81 -7.18
N GLY A 116 -11.98 -14.81 -7.84
CA GLY A 116 -13.06 -13.98 -7.32
C GLY A 116 -12.70 -12.92 -6.26
N GLN A 117 -11.43 -12.78 -5.88
CA GLN A 117 -11.00 -11.89 -4.79
C GLN A 117 -10.69 -10.45 -5.24
N LEU A 118 -10.69 -10.17 -6.54
CA LEU A 118 -10.35 -8.86 -7.11
C LEU A 118 -11.12 -7.68 -6.46
N LEU A 119 -12.42 -7.82 -6.28
CA LEU A 119 -13.26 -6.74 -5.73
C LEU A 119 -12.96 -6.47 -4.25
N GLU A 120 -12.69 -7.53 -3.49
CA GLU A 120 -12.31 -7.42 -2.08
C GLU A 120 -10.95 -6.75 -1.94
N TRP A 121 -9.98 -7.17 -2.76
CA TRP A 121 -8.62 -6.63 -2.75
C TRP A 121 -8.56 -5.17 -3.22
N LYS A 122 -9.37 -4.80 -4.22
CA LYS A 122 -9.55 -3.40 -4.61
C LYS A 122 -10.15 -2.56 -3.48
N ALA A 123 -11.14 -3.10 -2.75
CA ALA A 123 -11.76 -2.37 -1.64
C ALA A 123 -10.79 -2.17 -0.47
N GLN A 124 -9.99 -3.17 -0.13
CA GLN A 124 -8.98 -3.07 0.93
C GLN A 124 -7.81 -2.14 0.56
N SER A 125 -7.47 -2.08 -0.72
CA SER A 125 -6.38 -1.22 -1.23
C SER A 125 -6.80 0.23 -1.44
N TRP A 126 -8.10 0.51 -1.40
CA TRP A 126 -8.59 1.86 -1.54
C TRP A 126 -8.45 2.60 -0.21
N VAL A 127 -7.79 3.76 -0.26
CA VAL A 127 -7.62 4.65 0.89
C VAL A 127 -8.01 6.07 0.50
N ASP A 128 -8.61 6.79 1.44
CA ASP A 128 -8.97 8.19 1.23
C ASP A 128 -7.73 9.07 1.39
N LEU A 129 -7.25 9.61 0.27
CA LEU A 129 -6.13 10.55 0.21
C LEU A 129 -6.60 12.00 0.01
N SER A 130 -7.87 12.31 0.29
CA SER A 130 -8.46 13.64 0.05
C SER A 130 -7.89 14.76 0.91
#